data_AF-A0A965IDV7-F1
#
_entry.id   AF-A0A965IDV7-F1
#
_cell.length_a   1.000
_cell.length_b   1.000
_cell.length_c   1.000
_cell.angle_alpha   90.00
_cell.angle_beta   90.00
_cell.angle_gamma   90.00
#
_symmetry.space_group_name_H-M   'P 1'
#
loop_
_entity.id
_entity.type
_entity.pdbx_description
1 polymer ?
#
loop_
_entity_poly.entity_id
_entity_poly.type
_entity_poly.pdbx_seq_one_letter_code
_entity_poly.pdbx_strand_id
1 'polypeptide(L)'
;MHRPSHRELEALEALRAHRRAHREGLPTRITQHVEQPEGVLTVGQKISDAVAKTVGSWKFIIFQSVCITGWIAYNTTTSGSAWDPYPFILLNLMLSFQAAYTAPVIMMSQNRLSEIDRQQANNDYEVNIKAELEIELLHEKIDMMKEKELFALAKAVESLSQRLDAQRKI
;
A
#
# COMPACT_ATOMS: atom_id res chain seq x y z
N MET A 1 -21.04 -40.54 9.45
CA MET A 1 -20.93 -39.62 8.31
C MET A 1 -22.34 -39.42 7.74
N HIS A 2 -23.07 -38.39 8.17
CA HIS A 2 -24.48 -38.19 7.80
C HIS A 2 -24.52 -37.55 6.41
N ARG A 3 -25.06 -38.26 5.40
CA ARG A 3 -25.27 -37.69 4.07
C ARG A 3 -26.44 -36.72 4.16
N PRO A 4 -26.25 -35.43 3.81
CA PRO A 4 -27.33 -34.46 3.83
C PRO A 4 -28.44 -34.91 2.88
N SER A 5 -29.69 -34.70 3.31
CA SER A 5 -30.88 -35.03 2.55
C SER A 5 -31.02 -34.11 1.32
N HIS A 6 -31.72 -34.56 0.28
CA HIS A 6 -31.87 -33.81 -0.98
C HIS A 6 -32.36 -32.36 -0.79
N ARG A 7 -33.22 -32.14 0.22
CA ARG A 7 -33.73 -30.81 0.57
C ARG A 7 -32.70 -29.90 1.25
N GLU A 8 -31.78 -30.47 2.03
CA GLU A 8 -30.69 -29.71 2.65
C GLU A 8 -29.64 -29.30 1.62
N LEU A 9 -29.40 -30.15 0.61
CA LEU A 9 -28.53 -29.84 -0.52
C LEU A 9 -29.10 -28.70 -1.35
N GLU A 10 -30.39 -28.71 -1.66
CA GLU A 10 -31.08 -27.60 -2.34
C GLU A 10 -31.03 -26.30 -1.53
N ALA A 11 -31.28 -26.37 -0.21
CA ALA A 11 -31.18 -25.21 0.67
C ALA A 11 -29.76 -24.65 0.76
N LEU A 12 -28.74 -25.52 0.80
CA LEU A 12 -27.33 -25.14 0.79
C LEU A 12 -26.91 -24.54 -0.55
N GLU A 13 -27.43 -25.05 -1.68
CA GLU A 13 -27.20 -24.49 -3.00
C GLU A 13 -27.86 -23.13 -3.17
N ALA A 14 -29.09 -22.95 -2.69
CA ALA A 14 -29.76 -21.65 -2.66
C ALA A 14 -28.99 -20.62 -1.81
N LEU A 15 -28.49 -21.03 -0.63
CA LEU A 15 -27.63 -20.19 0.23
C LEU A 15 -26.28 -19.88 -0.42
N ARG A 16 -25.70 -20.83 -1.17
CA ARG A 16 -24.45 -20.60 -1.93
C ARG A 16 -24.67 -19.67 -3.12
N ALA A 17 -25.78 -19.79 -3.83
CA ALA A 17 -26.16 -18.90 -4.93
C ALA A 17 -26.41 -17.47 -4.41
N HIS A 18 -27.12 -17.33 -3.29
CA HIS A 18 -27.34 -16.05 -2.62
C HIS A 18 -26.03 -15.42 -2.13
N ARG A 19 -25.11 -16.19 -1.55
CA ARG A 19 -23.77 -15.69 -1.18
C ARG A 19 -22.90 -15.33 -2.38
N ARG A 20 -23.01 -16.04 -3.50
CA ARG A 20 -22.28 -15.70 -4.74
C ARG A 20 -22.77 -14.37 -5.32
N ALA A 21 -24.09 -14.17 -5.41
CA ALA A 21 -24.66 -12.89 -5.84
C ALA A 21 -24.26 -11.72 -4.93
N HIS A 22 -24.18 -11.95 -3.62
CA HIS A 22 -23.71 -10.94 -2.66
C HIS A 22 -22.19 -10.70 -2.74
N ARG A 23 -21.39 -11.69 -3.14
CA ARG A 23 -19.94 -11.58 -3.34
C ARG A 23 -19.57 -10.92 -4.67
N GLU A 24 -20.43 -11.02 -5.68
CA GLU A 24 -20.31 -10.25 -6.93
C GLU A 24 -20.68 -8.76 -6.74
N GLY A 25 -21.43 -8.44 -5.69
CA GLY A 25 -21.69 -7.07 -5.24
C GLY A 25 -20.63 -6.47 -4.30
N LEU A 26 -19.68 -7.28 -3.80
CA LEU A 26 -18.48 -6.69 -3.18
C LEU A 26 -17.71 -5.98 -4.29
N PRO A 27 -17.43 -4.68 -4.14
CA PRO A 27 -16.81 -3.94 -5.21
C PRO A 27 -15.44 -4.56 -5.52
N THR A 28 -15.32 -5.13 -6.72
CA THR A 28 -14.06 -5.36 -7.46
C THR A 28 -13.19 -4.08 -7.53
N ARG A 29 -13.70 -2.93 -7.05
CA ARG A 29 -13.00 -1.65 -6.95
C ARG A 29 -11.90 -1.58 -5.90
N ILE A 30 -11.80 -2.50 -4.93
CA ILE A 30 -10.62 -2.51 -4.03
C ILE A 30 -9.34 -2.76 -4.84
N THR A 31 -9.45 -3.50 -5.95
CA THR A 31 -8.32 -3.75 -6.88
C THR A 31 -8.15 -2.70 -7.97
N GLN A 32 -9.06 -1.73 -8.14
CA GLN A 32 -9.02 -0.81 -9.28
C GLN A 32 -8.25 0.50 -9.01
N HIS A 33 -7.76 0.74 -7.78
CA HIS A 33 -7.27 2.06 -7.39
C HIS A 33 -5.75 2.22 -7.21
N VAL A 34 -4.91 1.40 -7.84
CA VAL A 34 -3.45 1.63 -7.85
C VAL A 34 -2.88 1.49 -9.27
N GLU A 35 -3.52 2.10 -10.25
CA GLU A 35 -2.84 2.40 -11.50
C GLU A 35 -3.08 3.86 -11.83
N GLN A 36 -2.43 4.72 -11.03
CA GLN A 36 -2.21 6.08 -11.48
C GLN A 36 -1.35 5.98 -12.75
N PRO A 37 -1.73 6.64 -13.85
CA PRO A 37 -0.86 6.71 -15.00
C PRO A 37 0.38 7.46 -14.53
N GLU A 38 1.50 6.74 -14.33
CA GLU A 38 2.78 7.37 -14.07
C GLU A 38 3.03 8.37 -15.19
N GLY A 39 2.84 9.66 -14.87
CA GLY A 39 3.06 10.74 -15.82
C GLY A 39 4.45 10.56 -16.42
N VAL A 40 4.55 10.70 -17.75
CA VAL A 40 5.77 10.40 -18.50
C VAL A 40 6.96 11.08 -17.84
N LEU A 41 7.82 10.28 -17.18
CA LEU A 41 8.94 10.81 -16.40
C LEU A 41 9.81 11.68 -17.30
N THR A 42 10.07 12.92 -16.85
CA THR A 42 10.99 13.79 -17.57
C THR A 42 12.40 13.19 -17.58
N VAL A 43 13.18 13.50 -18.61
CA VAL A 43 14.56 12.97 -18.75
C VAL A 43 15.41 13.30 -17.52
N GLY A 44 15.25 14.52 -16.97
CA GLY A 44 15.93 14.93 -15.75
C GLY A 44 15.54 14.08 -14.54
N GLN A 45 14.25 13.77 -14.37
CA GLN A 45 13.79 12.89 -13.30
C GLN A 45 14.37 11.47 -13.43
N LYS A 46 14.38 10.89 -14.65
CA LYS A 46 14.96 9.56 -14.89
C LYS A 46 16.45 9.51 -14.53
N ILE A 47 17.21 10.54 -14.91
CA ILE A 47 18.64 10.64 -14.58
C ILE A 47 18.82 10.78 -13.07
N SER A 48 18.05 11.66 -12.41
CA SER A 48 18.18 11.86 -10.96
C SER A 48 17.88 10.59 -10.16
N ASP A 49 16.92 9.76 -10.58
CA ASP A 49 16.64 8.48 -9.91
C ASP A 49 17.74 7.44 -10.15
N ALA A 50 18.27 7.37 -11.37
CA ALA A 50 19.38 6.48 -11.67
C ALA A 50 20.62 6.86 -10.84
N VAL A 51 20.91 8.16 -10.73
CA VAL A 51 22.01 8.69 -9.90
C VAL A 51 21.74 8.44 -8.42
N ALA A 52 20.54 8.69 -7.91
CA ALA A 52 20.22 8.45 -6.51
C ALA A 52 20.33 6.96 -6.13
N LYS A 53 19.85 6.05 -7.00
CA LYS A 53 19.98 4.59 -6.80
C LYS A 53 21.44 4.12 -6.81
N THR A 54 22.28 4.75 -7.63
CA THR A 54 23.71 4.38 -7.73
C THR A 54 24.52 4.94 -6.58
N VAL A 55 24.33 6.23 -6.23
CA VAL A 55 25.04 6.89 -5.12
C VAL A 55 24.62 6.32 -3.75
N GLY A 56 23.37 5.89 -3.59
CA GLY A 56 22.88 5.24 -2.37
C GLY A 56 23.31 3.79 -2.17
N SER A 57 24.09 3.20 -3.09
CA SER A 57 24.49 1.79 -3.02
C SER A 57 25.80 1.60 -2.26
N TRP A 58 25.84 0.59 -1.38
CA TRP A 58 27.08 0.15 -0.71
C TRP A 58 28.22 -0.18 -1.68
N LYS A 59 27.90 -0.68 -2.88
CA LYS A 59 28.91 -0.98 -3.92
C LYS A 59 29.60 0.28 -4.44
N PHE A 60 28.86 1.38 -4.57
CA PHE A 60 29.41 2.65 -5.03
C PHE A 60 30.39 3.25 -4.00
N ILE A 61 30.03 3.20 -2.72
CA ILE A 61 30.89 3.68 -1.63
C ILE A 61 32.23 2.92 -1.63
N ILE A 62 32.19 1.58 -1.73
CA ILE A 62 33.40 0.75 -1.76
C ILE A 62 34.27 1.09 -2.98
N PHE A 63 33.67 1.19 -4.17
CA PHE A 63 34.39 1.56 -5.39
C PHE A 63 35.05 2.93 -5.28
N GLN A 64 34.31 3.94 -4.81
CA GLN A 64 34.81 5.30 -4.60
C GLN A 64 35.99 5.31 -3.61
N SER A 65 35.88 4.59 -2.49
CA SER A 65 36.96 4.46 -1.51
C SER A 65 38.22 3.83 -2.11
N VAL A 66 38.08 2.74 -2.87
CA VAL A 66 39.22 2.09 -3.56
C VAL A 66 39.87 3.04 -4.57
N CYS A 67 39.09 3.78 -5.35
CA CYS A 67 39.62 4.77 -6.29
C CYS A 67 40.41 5.88 -5.57
N ILE A 68 39.88 6.42 -4.47
CA ILE A 68 40.57 7.44 -3.67
C ILE A 68 41.87 6.88 -3.08
N THR A 69 41.83 5.70 -2.46
CA THR A 69 43.02 5.06 -1.89
C THR A 69 44.06 4.74 -2.97
N GLY A 70 43.63 4.26 -4.14
CA GLY A 70 44.50 4.00 -5.28
C GLY A 70 45.17 5.27 -5.82
N TRP A 71 44.43 6.39 -5.90
CA TRP A 71 44.96 7.68 -6.32
C TRP A 71 46.02 8.22 -5.37
N ILE A 72 45.75 8.13 -4.06
CA ILE A 72 46.71 8.52 -3.01
C ILE A 72 47.95 7.65 -3.10
N ALA A 73 47.80 6.33 -3.24
CA ALA A 73 48.93 5.41 -3.38
C ALA A 73 49.79 5.75 -4.61
N TYR A 74 49.17 5.96 -5.78
CA TYR A 74 49.87 6.30 -7.01
C TYR A 74 50.68 7.61 -6.91
N ASN A 75 50.08 8.67 -6.34
CA ASN A 75 50.75 9.97 -6.21
C ASN A 75 51.83 9.97 -5.14
N THR A 76 51.69 9.17 -4.07
CA THR A 76 52.70 9.06 -3.02
C THR A 76 53.92 8.23 -3.45
N THR A 77 53.74 7.19 -4.27
CA THR A 77 54.85 6.37 -4.79
C THR A 77 55.64 7.06 -5.90
N THR A 78 55.06 8.07 -6.56
CA THR A 78 55.70 8.80 -7.66
C THR A 78 56.47 10.02 -7.14
N SER A 79 57.58 9.80 -6.42
CA SER A 79 58.30 10.86 -5.71
C SER A 79 59.05 11.89 -6.58
N GLY A 80 59.08 11.74 -7.90
CA GLY A 80 59.83 12.64 -8.81
C GLY A 80 58.98 13.40 -9.85
N SER A 81 57.73 13.01 -10.06
CA SER A 81 56.80 13.63 -11.03
C SER A 81 55.36 13.40 -10.58
N ALA A 82 55.08 13.63 -9.30
CA ALA A 82 53.73 13.50 -8.75
C ALA A 82 52.80 14.48 -9.48
N TRP A 83 51.74 13.94 -10.06
CA TRP A 83 50.76 14.73 -10.81
C TRP A 83 49.90 15.57 -9.86
N ASP A 84 49.68 15.09 -8.63
CA ASP A 84 48.99 15.78 -7.54
C ASP A 84 49.78 15.64 -6.22
N PRO A 85 50.80 16.48 -5.97
CA PRO A 85 51.58 16.45 -4.74
C PRO A 85 50.72 16.74 -3.50
N TYR A 86 51.13 16.22 -2.33
CA TYR A 86 50.51 16.56 -1.06
C TYR A 86 50.46 18.09 -0.90
N PRO A 87 49.29 18.74 -0.72
CA PRO A 87 48.04 18.26 -0.10
C PRO A 87 46.89 17.78 -1.03
N PHE A 88 47.18 17.26 -2.22
CA PHE A 88 46.19 16.71 -3.18
C PHE A 88 45.09 17.70 -3.62
N ILE A 89 45.50 18.82 -4.21
CA ILE A 89 44.57 19.91 -4.57
C ILE A 89 43.55 19.48 -5.65
N LEU A 90 43.97 18.64 -6.59
CA LEU A 90 43.10 18.20 -7.68
C LEU A 90 42.04 17.23 -7.18
N LEU A 91 42.44 16.27 -6.34
CA LEU A 91 41.50 15.34 -5.71
C LEU A 91 40.48 16.09 -4.85
N ASN A 92 40.93 17.06 -4.06
CA ASN A 92 40.04 17.86 -3.22
C ASN A 92 39.03 18.68 -4.05
N LEU A 93 39.49 19.29 -5.15
CA LEU A 93 38.63 20.03 -6.06
C LEU A 93 37.58 19.12 -6.71
N MET A 94 38.01 17.94 -7.18
CA MET A 94 37.12 16.96 -7.80
C MET A 94 36.05 16.45 -6.84
N LEU A 95 36.41 16.10 -5.60
CA LEU A 95 35.46 15.66 -4.59
C LEU A 95 34.47 16.77 -4.19
N SER A 96 34.95 18.00 -4.09
CA SER A 96 34.10 19.17 -3.78
C SER A 96 33.08 19.40 -4.89
N PHE A 97 33.50 19.34 -6.16
CA PHE A 97 32.61 19.42 -7.31
C PHE A 97 31.60 18.26 -7.34
N GLN A 98 32.06 17.03 -7.10
CA GLN A 98 31.21 15.85 -7.03
C GLN A 98 30.10 16.03 -5.98
N ALA A 99 30.45 16.46 -4.77
CA ALA A 99 29.50 16.68 -3.69
C ALA A 99 28.48 17.79 -4.05
N ALA A 100 28.95 18.89 -4.63
CA ALA A 100 28.10 20.02 -5.04
C ALA A 100 27.02 19.61 -6.06
N TYR A 101 27.33 18.72 -6.99
CA TYR A 101 26.34 18.19 -7.95
C TYR A 101 25.48 17.06 -7.38
N THR A 102 26.04 16.28 -6.46
CA THR A 102 25.34 15.13 -5.87
C THR A 102 24.20 15.58 -4.96
N ALA A 103 24.40 16.61 -4.13
CA ALA A 103 23.40 17.04 -3.15
C ALA A 103 22.06 17.49 -3.78
N PRO A 104 22.02 18.34 -4.82
CA PRO A 104 20.77 18.72 -5.48
C PRO A 104 20.08 17.55 -6.20
N VAL A 105 20.85 16.65 -6.81
CA VAL A 105 20.30 15.48 -7.51
C VAL A 105 19.64 14.52 -6.50
N ILE A 106 20.30 14.27 -5.37
CA ILE A 106 19.72 13.51 -4.26
C ILE A 106 18.47 14.22 -3.76
N MET A 107 18.53 15.53 -3.49
CA MET A 107 17.37 16.29 -3.00
C MET A 107 16.19 16.26 -3.98
N MET A 108 16.42 16.34 -5.29
CA MET A 108 15.38 16.21 -6.32
C MET A 108 14.77 14.80 -6.34
N SER A 109 15.59 13.75 -6.19
CA SER A 109 15.07 12.39 -6.08
C SER A 109 14.25 12.18 -4.81
N GLN A 110 14.69 12.75 -3.67
CA GLN A 110 14.00 12.69 -2.40
C GLN A 110 12.68 13.46 -2.43
N ASN A 111 12.66 14.68 -2.97
CA ASN A 111 11.43 15.47 -3.09
C ASN A 111 10.37 14.73 -3.91
N ARG A 112 10.78 14.06 -4.99
CA ARG A 112 9.88 13.23 -5.79
C ARG A 112 9.36 12.00 -5.03
N LEU A 113 10.23 11.28 -4.33
CA LEU A 113 9.80 10.13 -3.53
C LEU A 113 8.81 10.55 -2.43
N SER A 114 9.03 11.70 -1.80
CA SER A 114 8.12 12.29 -0.81
C SER A 114 6.77 12.67 -1.42
N GLU A 115 6.74 13.23 -2.63
CA GLU A 115 5.49 13.53 -3.33
C GLU A 115 4.67 12.27 -3.65
N ILE A 116 5.34 11.21 -4.11
CA ILE A 116 4.71 9.90 -4.38
C ILE A 116 4.16 9.32 -3.07
N ASP A 117 4.96 9.30 -2.01
CA ASP A 117 4.57 8.79 -0.70
C ASP A 117 3.36 9.54 -0.13
N ARG A 118 3.36 10.88 -0.22
CA ARG A 118 2.24 11.72 0.18
C ARG A 118 0.97 11.41 -0.63
N GLN A 119 1.12 11.19 -1.94
CA GLN A 119 -0.02 10.87 -2.78
C GLN A 119 -0.58 9.48 -2.48
N GLN A 120 0.29 8.50 -2.21
CA GLN A 120 -0.14 7.18 -1.75
C GLN A 120 -0.88 7.27 -0.41
N ALA A 121 -0.34 8.02 0.56
CA ALA A 121 -0.98 8.23 1.86
C ALA A 121 -2.37 8.88 1.74
N ASN A 122 -2.54 9.86 0.83
CA ASN A 122 -3.83 10.48 0.57
C ASN A 122 -4.84 9.48 -0.04
N ASN A 123 -4.40 8.66 -0.99
CA ASN A 123 -5.26 7.63 -1.58
C ASN A 123 -5.69 6.60 -0.52
N ASP A 124 -4.74 6.14 0.30
CA ASP A 124 -5.00 5.19 1.37
C ASP A 124 -5.97 5.77 2.41
N TYR A 125 -5.84 7.05 2.73
CA TYR A 125 -6.79 7.77 3.58
C TYR A 125 -8.20 7.79 2.99
N GLU A 126 -8.37 8.13 1.71
CA GLU A 126 -9.69 8.13 1.06
C GLU A 126 -10.32 6.74 1.03
N VAL A 127 -9.53 5.69 0.80
CA VAL A 127 -10.00 4.30 0.84
C VAL A 127 -10.45 3.94 2.26
N ASN A 128 -9.69 4.36 3.28
CA ASN A 128 -10.03 4.10 4.67
C ASN A 128 -11.37 4.76 5.07
N ILE A 129 -11.57 6.03 4.73
CA ILE A 129 -12.84 6.74 4.99
C ILE A 129 -14.02 6.07 4.28
N LYS A 130 -13.83 5.64 3.02
CA LYS A 130 -14.88 4.91 2.28
C LYS A 130 -15.22 3.57 2.94
N ALA A 131 -14.20 2.84 3.41
CA ALA A 131 -14.40 1.58 4.11
C ALA A 131 -15.12 1.78 5.45
N GLU A 132 -14.78 2.84 6.20
CA GLU A 132 -15.46 3.21 7.45
C GLU A 132 -16.95 3.49 7.21
N LEU A 133 -17.28 4.30 6.21
CA LEU A 133 -18.67 4.60 5.84
C LEU A 133 -19.43 3.33 5.40
N GLU A 134 -18.79 2.45 4.63
CA GLU A 134 -19.40 1.19 4.21
C GLU A 134 -19.70 0.27 5.40
N ILE A 135 -18.81 0.23 6.40
CA ILE A 135 -19.01 -0.51 7.66
C ILE A 135 -20.16 0.09 8.46
N GLU A 136 -20.27 1.41 8.53
CA GLU A 136 -21.37 2.10 9.23
C GLU A 136 -22.73 1.78 8.58
N LEU A 137 -22.82 1.86 7.25
CA LEU A 137 -24.03 1.50 6.50
C LEU A 137 -24.40 0.03 6.67
N LEU A 138 -23.41 -0.87 6.74
CA LEU A 138 -23.65 -2.28 7.02
C LEU A 138 -24.19 -2.49 8.44
N HIS A 139 -23.70 -1.76 9.45
CA HIS A 139 -24.24 -1.81 10.81
C HIS A 139 -25.70 -1.36 10.86
N GLU A 140 -26.02 -0.21 10.25
CA GLU A 140 -27.40 0.29 10.20
C GLU A 140 -28.33 -0.73 9.54
N LYS A 141 -27.89 -1.34 8.44
CA LYS A 141 -28.66 -2.38 7.75
C LYS A 141 -28.87 -3.63 8.61
N ILE A 142 -27.85 -4.06 9.36
CA ILE A 142 -27.94 -5.20 10.28
C ILE A 142 -28.95 -4.89 11.40
N ASP A 143 -28.88 -3.69 11.98
CA ASP A 143 -29.79 -3.28 13.06
C ASP A 143 -31.23 -3.23 12.58
N MET A 144 -31.49 -2.66 11.40
CA MET A 144 -32.82 -2.68 10.78
C MET A 144 -33.34 -4.09 10.53
N MET A 145 -32.49 -5.03 10.09
CA MET A 145 -32.91 -6.41 9.90
C MET A 145 -33.21 -7.10 11.24
N LYS A 146 -32.39 -6.85 12.27
CA LYS A 146 -32.60 -7.36 13.62
C LYS A 146 -33.92 -6.88 14.20
N GLU A 147 -34.24 -5.60 14.06
CA GLU A 147 -35.49 -5.05 14.56
C GLU A 147 -36.71 -5.70 13.88
N LYS A 148 -36.66 -5.89 12.56
CA LYS A 148 -37.72 -6.58 11.80
C LYS A 148 -37.90 -8.03 12.25
N GLU A 149 -36.80 -8.77 12.43
CA GLU A 149 -36.85 -10.16 12.92
C GLU A 149 -37.42 -10.25 14.34
N LEU A 150 -36.98 -9.37 15.24
CA LEU A 150 -37.46 -9.32 16.62
C LEU A 150 -38.96 -8.98 16.67
N PHE A 151 -39.42 -8.03 15.86
CA PHE A 151 -40.83 -7.69 15.75
C PHE A 151 -41.67 -8.88 15.24
N ALA A 152 -41.16 -9.59 14.21
CA ALA A 152 -41.83 -10.77 13.68
C ALA A 152 -41.92 -11.90 14.72
N LEU A 153 -40.84 -12.15 15.48
CA LEU A 153 -40.81 -13.13 16.55
C LEU A 153 -41.77 -12.76 17.69
N ALA A 154 -41.78 -11.49 18.13
CA ALA A 154 -42.70 -11.02 19.17
C ALA A 154 -44.16 -11.25 18.77
N LYS A 155 -44.52 -10.90 17.53
CA LYS A 155 -45.87 -11.13 17.01
C LYS A 155 -46.24 -12.61 16.93
N ALA A 156 -45.29 -13.48 16.55
CA ALA A 156 -45.50 -14.92 16.52
C ALA A 156 -45.75 -15.48 17.93
N VAL A 157 -44.95 -15.07 18.92
CA VAL A 157 -45.12 -15.46 20.34
C VAL A 157 -46.48 -15.02 20.87
N GLU A 158 -46.89 -13.78 20.60
CA GLU A 158 -48.20 -13.28 21.03
C GLU A 158 -49.36 -14.08 20.41
N SER A 159 -49.27 -14.40 19.12
CA SER A 159 -50.28 -15.22 18.45
C SER A 159 -50.39 -16.64 19.04
N LEU A 160 -49.26 -17.22 19.47
CA LEU A 160 -49.23 -18.52 20.14
C LEU A 160 -49.84 -18.43 21.54
N SER A 161 -49.54 -17.37 22.30
CA SER A 161 -50.14 -17.13 23.61
C SER A 161 -51.66 -17.02 23.53
N GLN A 162 -52.18 -16.22 22.59
CA GLN A 162 -53.62 -16.05 22.40
C GLN A 162 -54.33 -17.35 22.04
N ARG A 163 -53.70 -18.21 21.21
CA ARG A 163 -54.24 -19.52 20.86
C ARG A 163 -54.29 -20.48 22.05
N LEU A 164 -53.26 -20.47 22.90
CA LEU A 164 -53.22 -21.28 24.12
C LEU A 164 -54.31 -20.85 25.12
N ASP A 165 -54.52 -19.54 25.30
CA ASP A 165 -55.57 -19.02 26.17
C ASP A 165 -56.98 -19.33 25.66
N ALA A 166 -57.18 -19.32 24.34
CA ALA A 166 -58.43 -19.73 23.73
C ALA A 166 -58.70 -21.23 23.94
N GLN A 167 -57.68 -22.09 23.84
CA GLN A 167 -57.80 -23.52 24.14
C GLN A 167 -58.08 -23.80 25.62
N ARG A 168 -57.55 -22.99 26.53
CA ARG A 168 -57.73 -23.15 27.98
C ARG A 168 -59.14 -22.79 28.48
N LYS A 169 -59.91 -22.04 27.69
CA LYS A 169 -61.28 -21.62 28.02
C LYS A 169 -62.38 -22.60 27.56
N ILE A 170 -61.99 -23.71 26.93
CA ILE A 170 -62.86 -24.82 26.53
C ILE A 170 -62.67 -25.96 27.54
#